data_AF-A0A2S9GGK6-F1
#
_entry.id   AF-A0A2S9GGK6-F1
#
_cell.length_a   1.000
_cell.length_b   1.000
_cell.length_c   1.000
_cell.angle_alpha   90.00
_cell.angle_beta   90.00
_cell.angle_gamma   90.00
#
_symmetry.space_group_name_H-M   'P 1'
#
loop_
_entity.id
_entity.type
_entity.pdbx_description
1 polymer ?
#
loop_
_entity_poly.entity_id
_entity_poly.type
_entity_poly.pdbx_seq_one_letter_code
_entity_poly.pdbx_strand_id
1 'polypeptide(L)'
;LWEVLGAHRRSFTTADGVVDGVSFAVWAPNAKGVSVTGDFNHGGNEAQMRVLGSTGVWELFWPNFPEGGLYKFRVHGADGAVVDR
;
A
#
# COMPACT_ATOMS: atom_id res chain seq x y z
N LEU A 1 15.03 7.73 -2.78
CA LEU A 1 14.39 6.38 -2.84
C LEU A 1 13.50 6.12 -1.63
N TRP A 2 13.98 6.36 -0.40
CA TRP A 2 13.21 6.22 0.85
C TRP A 2 12.12 7.30 1.07
N GLU A 3 12.19 8.43 0.37
CA GLU A 3 11.12 9.46 0.40
C GLU A 3 9.88 9.07 -0.41
N VAL A 4 10.00 8.07 -1.30
CA VAL A 4 8.94 7.67 -2.22
C VAL A 4 8.42 6.27 -1.89
N LEU A 5 9.30 5.34 -1.52
CA LEU A 5 8.93 3.99 -1.09
C LEU A 5 8.70 3.92 0.42
N GLY A 6 7.89 2.96 0.87
CA GLY A 6 7.52 2.77 2.27
C GLY A 6 6.15 3.35 2.59
N ALA A 7 5.91 3.61 3.88
CA ALA A 7 4.68 4.18 4.40
C ALA A 7 4.91 5.63 4.84
N HIS A 8 4.15 6.56 4.28
CA HIS A 8 4.27 7.99 4.54
C HIS A 8 2.91 8.59 4.88
N ARG A 9 2.81 9.27 6.03
CA ARG A 9 1.61 10.05 6.35
C ARG A 9 1.42 11.17 5.32
N ARG A 10 0.20 11.28 4.79
CA ARG A 10 -0.16 12.31 3.82
C ARG A 10 -1.57 12.81 4.10
N SER A 11 -1.78 14.08 3.76
CA SER A 11 -3.07 14.76 3.81
C SER A 11 -3.41 15.24 2.40
N PHE A 12 -4.63 14.97 1.94
CA PHE A 12 -5.11 15.44 0.65
C PHE A 12 -6.33 16.33 0.84
N THR A 13 -6.35 17.49 0.19
CA THR A 13 -7.55 18.34 0.13
C THR A 13 -8.45 17.84 -1.00
N THR A 14 -9.67 17.45 -0.66
CA THR A 14 -10.74 17.05 -1.60
C THR A 14 -11.85 18.10 -1.60
N ALA A 15 -12.87 17.91 -2.45
CA ALA A 15 -14.05 18.78 -2.46
C ALA A 15 -14.82 18.76 -1.12
N ASP A 16 -14.76 17.64 -0.38
CA ASP A 16 -15.50 17.42 0.86
C ASP A 16 -14.68 17.75 2.12
N GLY A 17 -13.40 18.13 1.97
CA GLY A 17 -12.53 18.52 3.08
C GLY A 17 -11.12 17.92 2.99
N VAL A 18 -10.38 17.97 4.09
CA VAL A 18 -9.05 17.35 4.19
C VAL A 18 -9.19 15.90 4.62
N VAL A 19 -8.52 14.99 3.90
CA VAL A 19 -8.45 13.57 4.21
C VAL A 19 -7.02 13.21 4.59
N ASP A 20 -6.83 12.81 5.84
CA ASP A 20 -5.57 12.30 6.37
C ASP A 20 -5.47 10.79 6.19
N GLY A 21 -4.26 10.30 5.97
CA GLY A 21 -4.01 8.87 5.83
C GLY A 21 -2.56 8.53 5.61
N VAL A 22 -2.30 7.32 5.13
CA VAL A 22 -0.96 6.84 4.81
C VAL A 22 -0.91 6.41 3.35
N SER A 23 0.10 6.91 2.64
CA SER A 23 0.47 6.44 1.33
C SER A 23 1.52 5.35 1.47
N PHE A 24 1.22 4.19 0.89
CA PHE A 24 2.10 3.04 0.82
C PHE A 24 2.64 2.92 -0.59
N ALA A 25 3.95 2.68 -0.72
CA ALA A 25 4.56 2.34 -1.99
C ALA A 25 5.65 1.27 -1.82
N VAL A 26 5.68 0.31 -2.74
CA VAL A 26 6.69 -0.75 -2.75
C VAL A 26 7.11 -1.07 -4.17
N TRP A 27 8.41 -1.30 -4.37
CA TRP A 27 8.92 -1.76 -5.66
C TRP A 27 8.84 -3.29 -5.72
N ALA A 28 7.99 -3.80 -6.61
CA ALA A 28 7.77 -5.22 -6.83
C ALA A 28 7.45 -5.47 -8.31
N PRO A 29 8.45 -5.33 -9.21
CA PRO A 29 8.24 -5.29 -10.66
C PRO A 29 7.70 -6.60 -11.26
N ASN A 30 8.01 -7.73 -10.62
CA ASN A 30 7.59 -9.05 -11.06
C ASN A 30 6.37 -9.57 -10.30
N ALA A 31 5.77 -8.76 -9.42
CA ALA A 31 4.56 -9.16 -8.71
C ALA A 31 3.36 -9.16 -9.68
N LYS A 32 2.47 -10.14 -9.50
CA LYS A 32 1.16 -10.19 -10.16
C LYS A 32 0.11 -9.38 -9.41
N GLY A 33 0.35 -9.12 -8.13
CA GLY A 33 -0.51 -8.33 -7.26
C GLY A 33 0.19 -7.99 -5.97
N VAL A 34 -0.13 -6.83 -5.40
CA VAL A 34 0.34 -6.44 -4.07
C VAL A 34 -0.85 -5.87 -3.30
N SER A 35 -0.98 -6.22 -2.02
CA SER A 35 -1.90 -5.58 -1.10
C SER A 35 -1.20 -5.19 0.20
N VAL A 36 -1.77 -4.22 0.91
CA VAL A 36 -1.35 -3.88 2.27
C VAL A 36 -2.24 -4.66 3.24
N THR A 37 -1.65 -5.32 4.22
CA THR A 37 -2.39 -6.07 5.24
C THR A 37 -2.02 -5.58 6.62
N GLY A 38 -2.97 -5.58 7.55
CA GLY A 38 -2.75 -5.19 8.93
C GLY A 38 -4.04 -5.25 9.72
N ASP A 39 -3.98 -4.80 10.97
CA ASP A 39 -5.15 -4.83 11.86
C ASP A 39 -6.27 -3.92 11.33
N PHE A 40 -5.91 -2.83 10.63
CA PHE A 40 -6.83 -1.86 10.06
C PHE A 40 -7.80 -2.43 9.01
N ASN A 41 -7.45 -3.57 8.39
CA ASN A 41 -8.29 -4.26 7.42
C ASN A 41 -8.55 -5.72 7.80
N HIS A 42 -8.31 -6.09 9.05
CA HIS A 42 -8.47 -7.45 9.57
C HIS A 42 -7.71 -8.52 8.74
N GLY A 43 -6.58 -8.14 8.12
CA GLY A 43 -5.80 -9.02 7.24
C GLY A 43 -6.47 -9.36 5.90
N GLY A 44 -7.56 -8.65 5.56
CA GLY A 44 -8.37 -8.85 4.37
C GLY A 44 -7.73 -8.34 3.08
N ASN A 45 -8.49 -8.42 1.99
CA ASN A 45 -8.03 -8.10 0.63
C ASN A 45 -8.49 -6.72 0.14
N GLU A 46 -9.02 -5.86 1.01
CA GLU A 46 -9.60 -4.57 0.62
C GLU A 46 -8.55 -3.54 0.17
N ALA A 47 -7.33 -3.68 0.66
CA ALA A 47 -6.22 -2.75 0.40
C ALA A 47 -5.34 -3.23 -0.77
N GLN A 48 -5.93 -3.51 -1.93
CA GLN A 48 -5.17 -3.82 -3.15
C GLN A 48 -4.44 -2.59 -3.69
N MET A 49 -3.17 -2.75 -4.03
CA MET A 49 -2.34 -1.68 -4.57
C MET A 49 -2.43 -1.65 -6.10
N ARG A 50 -2.28 -0.46 -6.69
CA ARG A 50 -2.19 -0.29 -8.14
C ARG A 50 -0.73 -0.18 -8.57
N VAL A 51 -0.40 -0.70 -9.75
CA VAL A 51 0.94 -0.51 -10.34
C VAL A 51 1.00 0.80 -11.13
N LEU A 52 2.08 1.56 -10.94
CA LEU A 52 2.35 2.80 -11.66
C LEU A 52 2.99 2.50 -13.03
N GLY A 53 2.15 2.22 -14.02
CA GLY A 53 2.60 1.94 -15.39
C GLY A 53 3.56 0.75 -15.45
N SER A 54 4.66 0.90 -16.17
CA SER A 54 5.70 -0.14 -16.32
C SER A 54 6.86 -0.04 -15.31
N THR A 55 6.76 0.83 -14.30
CA THR A 55 7.86 1.06 -13.34
C THR A 55 8.07 -0.09 -12.35
N GLY A 56 7.04 -0.92 -12.14
CA GLY A 56 7.03 -1.95 -11.10
C GLY A 56 6.83 -1.41 -9.69
N VAL A 57 6.52 -0.12 -9.53
CA VAL A 57 6.12 0.47 -8.25
C VAL A 57 4.63 0.27 -8.06
N TRP A 58 4.27 -0.31 -6.92
CA TRP A 58 2.90 -0.46 -6.47
C TRP A 58 2.61 0.61 -5.44
N GLU A 59 1.44 1.26 -5.53
CA GLU A 59 1.02 2.27 -4.56
C GLU A 59 -0.44 2.11 -4.11
N LEU A 60 -0.72 2.62 -2.91
CA LEU A 60 -2.05 2.75 -2.34
C LEU A 60 -2.08 3.91 -1.35
N PHE A 61 -3.17 4.66 -1.30
CA PHE A 61 -3.46 5.56 -0.19
C PHE A 61 -4.60 4.97 0.65
N TRP A 62 -4.37 4.80 1.95
CA TRP A 62 -5.39 4.37 2.89
C TRP A 62 -5.79 5.53 3.82
N PRO A 63 -7.05 6.00 3.78
CA PRO A 63 -7.52 7.07 4.64
C PRO A 63 -7.63 6.60 6.09
N ASN A 64 -7.46 7.52 7.04
CA ASN A 64 -7.63 7.28 8.48
C ASN A 64 -6.80 6.10 9.02
N PHE A 65 -5.61 5.88 8.46
CA PHE A 65 -4.72 4.82 8.94
C PHE A 65 -4.25 5.12 10.38
N PRO A 66 -4.33 4.15 11.32
CA PRO A 66 -3.99 4.37 12.72
C PRO A 66 -2.54 4.79 12.96
N GLU A 67 -2.32 5.69 13.92
CA GLU A 67 -0.98 5.99 14.42
C GLU A 67 -0.34 4.75 15.03
N GLY A 68 0.90 4.44 14.63
CA GLY A 68 1.59 3.22 15.08
C GLY A 68 0.97 1.93 14.54
N GLY A 69 0.01 2.01 13.62
CA GLY A 69 -0.62 0.86 12.99
C GLY A 69 0.42 -0.02 12.28
N LEU A 70 0.42 -1.30 12.62
CA LEU A 70 1.28 -2.28 11.97
C LEU A 70 0.72 -2.66 10.61
N TYR A 71 1.62 -2.86 9.65
CA TYR A 71 1.27 -3.28 8.30
C TYR A 71 2.32 -4.24 7.74
N LYS A 72 1.92 -4.98 6.71
CA LYS A 72 2.78 -5.77 5.83
C LYS A 72 2.35 -5.56 4.39
N PHE A 73 3.24 -5.87 3.46
CA PHE A 73 2.92 -6.02 2.05
C PHE A 73 2.71 -7.50 1.75
N ARG A 74 1.49 -7.87 1.36
CA ARG A 74 1.20 -9.19 0.80
C ARG A 74 1.47 -9.15 -0.69
N VAL A 75 2.53 -9.83 -1.10
CA VAL A 75 3.01 -9.86 -2.47
C VAL A 75 2.66 -11.20 -3.11
N HIS A 76 1.95 -11.15 -4.23
CA HIS A 76 1.68 -12.29 -5.10
C HIS A 76 2.75 -12.36 -6.18
N GLY A 77 3.67 -13.31 -6.08
CA GLY A 77 4.78 -13.52 -7.01
C GLY A 77 4.33 -14.06 -8.38
N ALA A 78 5.17 -13.88 -9.39
CA ALA A 78 4.94 -14.44 -10.72
C ALA A 78 4.87 -15.99 -10.72
N ASP A 79 5.57 -16.61 -9.79
CA ASP A 79 5.62 -18.05 -9.52
C ASP A 79 4.37 -18.59 -8.79
N GLY A 80 3.44 -17.70 -8.42
CA GLY A 80 2.24 -18.07 -7.66
C GLY A 80 2.46 -18.12 -6.15
N ALA A 81 3.67 -17.85 -5.65
CA ALA A 81 3.92 -17.75 -4.22
C ALA A 81 3.28 -16.48 -3.64
N VAL A 82 2.82 -16.57 -2.40
CA VAL A 82 2.31 -15.41 -1.64
C VAL A 82 3.20 -15.22 -0.43
N VAL A 83 3.74 -14.01 -0.28
CA VAL A 83 4.66 -13.66 0.82
C VAL A 83 4.22 -12.37 1.47
N ASP A 84 4.11 -12.38 2.80
CA ASP A 84 3.87 -11.19 3.61
C ASP A 84 5.25 -10.61 4.04
N ARG A 85 5.57 -9.40 3.56
CA ARG A 85 6.84 -8.68 3.77
C ARG A 85 6.68 -7.47 4.67
#